data_AF-A0AA88EV82-F1
#
_entry.id   AF-A0AA88EV82-F1
#
_cell.length_a   1.000
_cell.length_b   1.000
_cell.length_c   1.000
_cell.angle_alpha   90.00
_cell.angle_beta   90.00
_cell.angle_gamma   90.00
#
_symmetry.space_group_name_H-M   'P 1'
#
loop_
_entity.id
_entity.type
_entity.pdbx_description
1 polymer ?
#
loop_
_entity_poly.entity_id
_entity_poly.type
_entity_poly.pdbx_seq_one_letter_code
_entity_poly.pdbx_strand_id
1 'polypeptide(L)'
;MTLRENIIEIISDALTADETILPNDILDANNNIIFAASELASRATDLFLEEDDDYAEQVKSFLDGLPPQLPLASIFPKAVNLPIFLDLANLIDLDALDDPAPAEINQLNISEVTDLEAFAHDDRRIQLYIYERPNHLTESFAFIDLTQSSPVTAHTVPRVMTACATLLVGQHAGDMSGRRWIISSMNDGARRQSYVKYHLLLNGYRLTNAIIAPDSTALVGIAETLTTVNEYSQFSEPFEILGEINGRTTVLDTILSSYHVLENYMIRAQIAKVANGNVGTFFGIRHFKQMELAVEKKELDHLTQLFRTSWDIVIGGLTLADFVDTKFTGLFQRVDFLEQPFQEFMRRLTVKKRNEVLHVNNAGELRTALPKIIYQVRCSIVHNKETEFHLSNRELLNPVVLMTLTDLCLPCMQRLAFGLPAAQAPNPLRYDRPALQLY
;
A
#
# COMPACT_ATOMS: atom_id res chain seq x y z
N MET A 1 43.71 0.01 -8.93
CA MET A 1 42.95 -0.67 -9.98
C MET A 1 41.88 0.27 -10.47
N THR A 2 41.69 0.34 -11.79
CA THR A 2 40.58 1.08 -12.40
C THR A 2 39.26 0.37 -12.11
N LEU A 3 38.14 1.04 -12.31
CA LEU A 3 36.82 0.43 -12.16
C LEU A 3 36.65 -0.78 -13.10
N ARG A 4 37.13 -0.65 -14.35
CA ARG A 4 37.18 -1.73 -15.34
C ARG A 4 37.92 -2.97 -14.83
N GLU A 5 39.12 -2.79 -14.28
CA GLU A 5 39.94 -3.89 -13.76
C GLU A 5 39.24 -4.62 -12.61
N ASN A 6 38.62 -3.88 -11.68
CA ASN A 6 37.87 -4.48 -10.58
C ASN A 6 36.65 -5.27 -11.07
N ILE A 7 35.93 -4.76 -12.08
CA ILE A 7 34.76 -5.45 -12.63
C ILE A 7 35.18 -6.76 -13.31
N ILE A 8 36.23 -6.72 -14.12
CA ILE A 8 36.77 -7.91 -14.80
C ILE A 8 37.25 -8.95 -13.77
N GLU A 9 37.92 -8.51 -12.71
CA GLU A 9 38.37 -9.40 -11.63
C GLU A 9 37.18 -10.08 -10.96
N ILE A 10 36.12 -9.34 -10.61
CA ILE A 10 34.89 -9.90 -10.01
C ILE A 10 34.25 -10.94 -10.93
N ILE A 11 34.13 -10.66 -12.23
CA ILE A 11 33.53 -11.60 -13.20
C ILE A 11 34.40 -12.86 -13.30
N SER A 12 35.71 -12.69 -13.42
CA SER A 12 36.67 -13.79 -13.53
C SER A 12 36.61 -14.68 -12.29
N ASP A 13 36.62 -14.08 -11.11
CA ASP A 13 36.48 -14.75 -9.83
C ASP A 13 35.15 -15.48 -9.68
N ALA A 14 34.06 -14.88 -10.15
CA ALA A 14 32.72 -15.44 -10.07
C ALA A 14 32.55 -16.67 -10.96
N LEU A 15 33.14 -16.66 -12.16
CA LEU A 15 33.07 -17.74 -13.14
C LEU A 15 34.21 -18.76 -13.04
N THR A 16 35.10 -18.62 -12.06
CA THR A 16 36.13 -19.62 -11.74
C THR A 16 35.56 -20.64 -10.77
N ALA A 17 35.58 -21.91 -11.17
CA ALA A 17 35.15 -23.01 -10.29
C ALA A 17 36.12 -23.15 -9.10
N ASP A 18 35.58 -23.37 -7.90
CA ASP A 18 36.42 -23.64 -6.74
C ASP A 18 36.80 -25.13 -6.67
N GLU A 19 37.89 -25.46 -7.36
CA GLU A 19 38.46 -26.82 -7.40
C GLU A 19 38.88 -27.34 -6.02
N THR A 20 39.01 -26.48 -5.01
CA THR A 20 39.39 -26.89 -3.66
C THR A 20 38.21 -27.39 -2.82
N ILE A 21 36.99 -27.03 -3.22
CA ILE A 21 35.74 -27.38 -2.53
C ILE A 21 35.01 -28.52 -3.25
N LEU A 22 35.23 -28.67 -4.56
CA LEU A 22 34.52 -29.65 -5.39
C LEU A 22 35.17 -31.05 -5.37
N PRO A 23 34.40 -32.11 -5.05
CA PRO A 23 34.83 -33.49 -5.27
C PRO A 23 35.22 -33.76 -6.74
N ASN A 24 36.26 -34.57 -6.97
CA ASN A 24 36.77 -34.87 -8.32
C ASN A 24 35.71 -35.45 -9.27
N ASP A 25 34.76 -36.22 -8.75
CA ASP A 25 33.65 -36.77 -9.53
C ASP A 25 32.66 -35.70 -10.00
N ILE A 26 32.48 -34.62 -9.23
CA ILE A 26 31.66 -33.47 -9.63
C ILE A 26 32.41 -32.63 -10.67
N LEU A 27 33.72 -32.42 -10.50
CA LEU A 27 34.55 -31.74 -11.51
C LEU A 27 34.52 -32.49 -12.84
N ASP A 28 34.80 -33.79 -12.82
CA ASP A 28 34.83 -34.64 -14.02
C ASP A 28 33.48 -34.66 -14.74
N ALA A 29 32.38 -34.74 -13.99
CA ALA A 29 31.03 -34.76 -14.54
C ALA A 29 30.60 -33.41 -15.16
N ASN A 30 31.20 -32.29 -14.73
CA ASN A 30 30.81 -30.93 -15.14
C ASN A 30 31.91 -30.17 -15.89
N ASN A 31 32.97 -30.84 -16.33
CA ASN A 31 34.10 -30.23 -17.05
C ASN A 31 33.68 -29.34 -18.23
N ASN A 32 32.63 -29.71 -18.98
CA ASN A 32 32.12 -28.89 -20.08
C ASN A 32 31.54 -27.55 -19.59
N ILE A 33 30.87 -27.53 -18.43
CA ILE A 33 30.30 -26.32 -17.82
C ILE A 33 31.41 -25.43 -17.29
N ILE A 34 32.42 -26.02 -16.62
CA ILE A 34 33.58 -25.29 -16.09
C ILE A 34 34.38 -24.66 -17.24
N PHE A 35 34.59 -25.41 -18.33
CA PHE A 35 35.28 -24.89 -19.52
C PHE A 35 34.51 -23.71 -20.15
N ALA A 36 33.19 -23.85 -20.31
CA ALA A 36 32.35 -22.77 -20.84
C ALA A 36 32.36 -21.51 -19.94
N ALA A 37 32.33 -21.68 -18.62
CA ALA A 37 32.44 -20.55 -17.68
C ALA A 37 33.81 -19.86 -17.78
N SER A 38 34.90 -20.63 -17.91
CA SER A 38 36.25 -20.10 -18.09
C SER A 38 36.40 -19.32 -19.41
N GLU A 39 35.78 -19.80 -20.49
CA GLU A 39 35.72 -19.09 -21.77
C GLU A 39 34.97 -17.75 -21.62
N LEU A 40 33.82 -17.75 -20.96
CA LEU A 40 33.07 -16.52 -20.65
C LEU A 40 33.87 -15.57 -19.76
N ALA A 41 34.60 -16.07 -18.75
CA ALA A 41 35.47 -15.26 -17.90
C ALA A 41 36.57 -14.57 -18.71
N SER A 42 37.20 -15.29 -19.64
CA SER A 42 38.27 -14.75 -20.51
C SER A 42 37.78 -13.62 -21.43
N ARG A 43 36.46 -13.57 -21.68
CA ARG A 43 35.76 -12.58 -22.48
C ARG A 43 35.17 -11.43 -21.66
N ALA A 44 35.45 -11.32 -20.36
CA ALA A 44 34.88 -10.28 -19.51
C ALA A 44 35.14 -8.84 -20.00
N THR A 45 36.19 -8.62 -20.80
CA THR A 45 36.45 -7.33 -21.46
C THR A 45 35.37 -6.93 -22.47
N ASP A 46 34.66 -7.91 -23.04
CA ASP A 46 33.62 -7.71 -24.05
C ASP A 46 32.40 -6.98 -23.48
N LEU A 47 32.20 -7.00 -22.14
CA LEU A 47 31.16 -6.24 -21.43
C LEU A 47 31.16 -4.74 -21.77
N PHE A 48 32.30 -4.20 -22.19
CA PHE A 48 32.51 -2.78 -22.39
C PHE A 48 32.75 -2.38 -23.86
N LEU A 49 32.49 -3.29 -24.80
CA LEU A 49 32.57 -3.02 -26.22
C LEU A 49 31.18 -2.60 -26.74
N GLU A 50 31.13 -1.68 -27.70
CA GLU A 50 29.88 -1.28 -28.37
C GLU A 50 29.39 -2.32 -29.42
N GLU A 51 29.85 -3.57 -29.35
CA GLU A 51 29.54 -4.61 -30.35
C GLU A 51 28.15 -5.23 -30.13
N ASP A 52 27.57 -5.81 -31.19
CA ASP A 52 26.19 -6.38 -31.24
C ASP A 52 25.95 -7.57 -30.27
N ASP A 53 27.00 -8.08 -29.62
CA ASP A 53 26.94 -9.24 -28.73
C ASP A 53 26.82 -8.79 -27.26
N ASP A 54 25.63 -8.89 -26.68
CA ASP A 54 25.37 -8.58 -25.27
C ASP A 54 26.01 -9.66 -24.36
N TYR A 55 27.27 -9.42 -23.97
CA TYR A 55 28.03 -10.30 -23.06
C TYR A 55 27.26 -10.58 -21.76
N ALA A 56 26.56 -9.59 -21.20
CA ALA A 56 25.81 -9.77 -19.96
C ALA A 56 24.67 -10.77 -20.17
N GLU A 57 23.94 -10.69 -21.28
CA GLU A 57 22.92 -11.68 -21.64
C GLU A 57 23.50 -13.06 -21.93
N GLN A 58 24.70 -13.16 -22.53
CA GLN A 58 25.39 -14.44 -22.71
C GLN A 58 25.70 -15.11 -21.36
N VAL A 59 26.23 -14.34 -20.40
CA VAL A 59 26.51 -14.86 -19.04
C VAL A 59 25.21 -15.24 -18.33
N LYS A 60 24.16 -14.42 -18.38
CA LYS A 60 22.86 -14.75 -17.78
C LYS A 60 22.27 -16.01 -18.41
N SER A 61 22.27 -16.12 -19.74
CA SER A 61 21.77 -17.31 -20.45
C SER A 61 22.57 -18.56 -20.10
N PHE A 62 23.87 -18.44 -19.86
CA PHE A 62 24.70 -19.55 -19.39
C PHE A 62 24.28 -19.99 -17.98
N LEU A 63 24.11 -19.03 -17.05
CA LEU A 63 23.70 -19.31 -15.68
C LEU A 63 22.28 -19.91 -15.59
N ASP A 64 21.34 -19.40 -16.38
CA ASP A 64 19.97 -19.91 -16.47
C ASP A 64 19.89 -21.30 -17.12
N GLY A 65 20.87 -21.62 -17.98
CA GLY A 65 20.99 -22.92 -18.66
C GLY A 65 21.58 -24.03 -17.79
N LEU A 66 22.01 -23.74 -16.55
CA LEU A 66 22.59 -24.73 -15.67
C LEU A 66 21.56 -25.78 -15.21
N PRO A 67 21.96 -27.07 -15.06
CA PRO A 67 21.05 -28.12 -14.64
C PRO A 67 20.41 -27.84 -13.26
N PRO A 68 19.07 -27.96 -13.10
CA PRO A 68 18.39 -27.65 -11.83
C PRO A 68 18.87 -28.49 -10.64
N GLN A 69 19.40 -29.69 -10.91
CA GLN A 69 19.89 -30.60 -9.88
C GLN A 69 21.24 -30.18 -9.31
N LEU A 70 21.88 -29.16 -9.89
CA LEU A 70 23.21 -28.71 -9.56
C LEU A 70 23.15 -27.22 -9.19
N PRO A 71 23.00 -26.88 -7.90
CA PRO A 71 22.87 -25.50 -7.46
C PRO A 71 24.06 -24.65 -7.94
N LEU A 72 23.81 -23.46 -8.48
CA LEU A 72 24.86 -22.54 -8.95
C LEU A 72 25.98 -22.37 -7.90
N ALA A 73 25.59 -22.20 -6.64
CA ALA A 73 26.52 -22.03 -5.52
C ALA A 73 27.43 -23.24 -5.26
N SER A 74 27.10 -24.42 -5.80
CA SER A 74 27.93 -25.61 -5.64
C SER A 74 29.18 -25.59 -6.52
N ILE A 75 29.08 -25.06 -7.75
CA ILE A 75 30.23 -24.94 -8.66
C ILE A 75 30.83 -23.52 -8.63
N PHE A 76 29.96 -22.52 -8.60
CA PHE A 76 30.33 -21.10 -8.67
C PHE A 76 29.75 -20.34 -7.46
N PRO A 77 30.29 -20.55 -6.24
CA PRO A 77 29.75 -19.93 -5.02
C PRO A 77 29.74 -18.40 -5.07
N LYS A 78 30.65 -17.79 -5.84
CA LYS A 78 30.75 -16.35 -6.05
C LYS A 78 29.82 -15.82 -7.16
N ALA A 79 29.25 -16.69 -7.99
CA ALA A 79 28.38 -16.28 -9.10
C ALA A 79 26.94 -15.98 -8.70
N VAL A 80 26.56 -16.20 -7.44
CA VAL A 80 25.16 -16.07 -6.98
C VAL A 80 24.59 -14.66 -7.26
N ASN A 81 25.41 -13.62 -7.12
CA ASN A 81 25.01 -12.24 -7.39
C ASN A 81 25.45 -11.74 -8.78
N LEU A 82 26.07 -12.59 -9.61
CA LEU A 82 26.65 -12.20 -10.90
C LEU A 82 25.61 -11.60 -11.87
N PRO A 83 24.37 -12.13 -12.00
CA PRO A 83 23.35 -11.50 -12.84
C PRO A 83 23.05 -10.05 -12.43
N ILE A 84 22.85 -9.81 -11.13
CA ILE A 84 22.54 -8.49 -10.57
C ILE A 84 23.74 -7.55 -10.74
N PHE A 85 24.95 -8.07 -10.51
CA PHE A 85 26.19 -7.35 -10.70
C PHE A 85 26.34 -6.86 -12.15
N LEU A 86 26.09 -7.74 -13.13
CA LEU A 86 26.18 -7.40 -14.55
C LEU A 86 25.14 -6.35 -14.95
N ASP A 87 23.92 -6.44 -14.43
CA ASP A 87 22.89 -5.43 -14.67
C ASP A 87 23.28 -4.05 -14.12
N LEU A 88 23.91 -4.00 -12.94
CA LEU A 88 24.42 -2.74 -12.40
C LEU A 88 25.68 -2.25 -13.14
N ALA A 89 26.54 -3.15 -13.61
CA ALA A 89 27.72 -2.81 -14.39
C ALA A 89 27.35 -2.18 -15.74
N ASN A 90 26.30 -2.67 -16.38
CA ASN A 90 25.75 -2.11 -17.64
C ASN A 90 25.20 -0.68 -17.48
N LEU A 91 24.94 -0.21 -16.26
CA LEU A 91 24.50 1.16 -16.00
C LEU A 91 25.67 2.15 -15.86
N ILE A 92 26.91 1.65 -15.79
CA ILE A 92 28.11 2.49 -15.65
C ILE A 92 28.48 3.06 -17.02
N ASP A 93 28.69 4.37 -17.07
CA ASP A 93 29.17 5.06 -18.27
C ASP A 93 30.55 4.52 -18.69
N LEU A 94 30.71 4.17 -19.97
CA LEU A 94 31.95 3.61 -20.50
C LEU A 94 33.15 4.54 -20.25
N ASP A 95 32.94 5.85 -20.33
CA ASP A 95 33.97 6.86 -20.08
C ASP A 95 34.46 6.85 -18.62
N ALA A 96 33.65 6.35 -17.68
CA ALA A 96 33.97 6.30 -16.25
C ALA A 96 34.68 4.99 -15.83
N LEU A 97 34.80 4.01 -16.73
CA LEU A 97 35.40 2.71 -16.40
C LEU A 97 36.91 2.78 -16.15
N ASP A 98 37.58 3.75 -16.76
CA ASP A 98 39.02 3.92 -16.63
C ASP A 98 39.40 4.80 -15.42
N ASP A 99 38.41 5.38 -14.74
CA ASP A 99 38.60 6.08 -13.48
C ASP A 99 39.01 5.11 -12.35
N PRO A 100 39.80 5.58 -11.35
CA PRO A 100 40.09 4.78 -10.18
C PRO A 100 38.81 4.47 -9.39
N ALA A 101 38.74 3.27 -8.82
CA ALA A 101 37.63 2.92 -7.93
C ALA A 101 37.53 3.93 -6.76
N PRO A 102 36.32 4.35 -6.34
CA PRO A 102 36.15 5.33 -5.29
C PRO A 102 36.81 4.87 -3.98
N ALA A 103 37.72 5.68 -3.44
CA ALA A 103 38.52 5.29 -2.27
C ALA A 103 37.66 5.08 -1.01
N GLU A 104 36.51 5.76 -0.92
CA GLU A 104 35.59 5.68 0.19
C GLU A 104 34.62 4.49 0.12
N ILE A 105 34.74 3.61 -0.89
CA ILE A 105 33.90 2.40 -0.99
C ILE A 105 33.96 1.53 0.28
N ASN A 106 35.13 1.48 0.92
CA ASN A 106 35.35 0.75 2.17
C ASN A 106 34.58 1.32 3.37
N GLN A 107 33.99 2.50 3.24
CA GLN A 107 33.15 3.13 4.26
C GLN A 107 31.67 2.79 4.08
N LEU A 108 31.29 2.18 2.95
CA LEU A 108 29.93 1.78 2.65
C LEU A 108 29.66 0.37 3.18
N ASN A 109 28.44 0.15 3.64
CA ASN A 109 27.97 -1.14 4.10
C ASN A 109 26.72 -1.54 3.30
N ILE A 110 26.61 -2.83 3.01
CA ILE A 110 25.42 -3.44 2.43
C ILE A 110 24.57 -4.07 3.54
N SER A 111 23.27 -3.81 3.53
CA SER A 111 22.35 -4.37 4.53
C SER A 111 21.00 -4.71 3.95
N GLU A 112 20.47 -5.86 4.36
CA GLU A 112 19.11 -6.27 4.03
C GLU A 112 18.07 -5.39 4.75
N VAL A 113 16.94 -5.13 4.10
CA VAL A 113 15.80 -4.39 4.65
C VAL A 113 14.49 -5.12 4.36
N THR A 114 13.75 -5.45 5.42
CA THR A 114 12.48 -6.18 5.32
C THR A 114 11.28 -5.27 5.11
N ASP A 115 11.32 -4.03 5.62
CA ASP A 115 10.16 -3.14 5.78
C ASP A 115 10.22 -1.87 4.94
N LEU A 116 10.79 -1.97 3.74
CA LEU A 116 10.87 -0.87 2.79
C LEU A 116 10.39 -1.36 1.42
N GLU A 117 9.37 -0.68 0.90
CA GLU A 117 8.89 -0.83 -0.47
C GLU A 117 8.82 0.57 -1.08
N ALA A 118 8.92 0.64 -2.39
CA ALA A 118 8.74 1.87 -3.13
C ALA A 118 8.04 1.60 -4.47
N PHE A 119 7.13 2.50 -4.82
CA PHE A 119 6.31 2.41 -6.03
C PHE A 119 6.31 3.75 -6.75
N ALA A 120 6.46 3.71 -8.07
CA ALA A 120 6.22 4.82 -8.97
C ALA A 120 4.73 5.19 -9.01
N HIS A 121 4.39 6.26 -9.73
CA HIS A 121 3.00 6.73 -9.87
C HIS A 121 2.11 5.75 -10.65
N ASP A 122 2.71 4.95 -11.54
CA ASP A 122 2.05 3.94 -12.38
C ASP A 122 2.01 2.55 -11.71
N ASP A 123 2.10 2.51 -10.38
CA ASP A 123 2.15 1.28 -9.55
C ASP A 123 3.35 0.36 -9.83
N ARG A 124 4.29 0.73 -10.72
CA ARG A 124 5.53 -0.04 -10.91
C ARG A 124 6.39 0.04 -9.67
N ARG A 125 6.93 -1.11 -9.26
CA ARG A 125 7.83 -1.20 -8.13
C ARG A 125 9.21 -0.64 -8.47
N ILE A 126 9.78 0.13 -7.56
CA ILE A 126 11.12 0.68 -7.71
C ILE A 126 12.13 -0.39 -7.34
N GLN A 127 12.78 -0.95 -8.36
CA GLN A 127 13.82 -1.97 -8.20
C GLN A 127 15.20 -1.38 -7.88
N LEU A 128 15.49 -0.18 -8.36
CA LEU A 128 16.75 0.52 -8.11
C LEU A 128 16.48 2.00 -7.89
N TYR A 129 17.06 2.54 -6.83
CA TYR A 129 17.10 3.98 -6.60
C TYR A 129 18.47 4.36 -6.04
N ILE A 130 19.19 5.22 -6.76
CA ILE A 130 20.53 5.67 -6.39
C ILE A 130 20.48 7.17 -6.15
N TYR A 131 20.88 7.58 -4.95
CA TYR A 131 21.09 8.98 -4.61
C TYR A 131 22.59 9.22 -4.43
N GLU A 132 23.11 10.22 -5.13
CA GLU A 132 24.48 10.66 -5.00
C GLU A 132 24.53 12.13 -4.59
N ARG A 133 25.12 12.40 -3.43
CA ARG A 133 25.46 13.77 -3.05
C ARG A 133 26.84 14.12 -3.64
N PRO A 134 26.94 15.20 -4.44
CA PRO A 134 28.22 15.59 -5.03
C PRO A 134 29.31 15.75 -3.97
N ASN A 135 30.46 15.12 -4.18
CA ASN A 135 31.64 15.13 -3.29
C ASN A 135 31.40 14.59 -1.86
N HIS A 136 30.27 13.92 -1.59
CA HIS A 136 29.92 13.41 -0.27
C HIS A 136 29.37 11.99 -0.36
N LEU A 137 30.21 11.04 -0.78
CA LEU A 137 29.83 9.62 -0.95
C LEU A 137 29.27 8.99 0.34
N THR A 138 29.70 9.45 1.52
CA THR A 138 29.16 9.01 2.81
C THR A 138 27.68 9.38 3.02
N GLU A 139 27.17 10.37 2.31
CA GLU A 139 25.76 10.80 2.37
C GLU A 139 24.93 10.29 1.19
N SER A 140 25.57 9.57 0.26
CA SER A 140 24.97 8.86 -0.85
C SER A 140 24.45 7.49 -0.40
N PHE A 141 23.56 6.90 -1.20
CA PHE A 141 23.10 5.53 -1.00
C PHE A 141 22.54 4.91 -2.27
N ALA A 142 22.45 3.59 -2.28
CA ALA A 142 21.67 2.83 -3.24
C ALA A 142 20.64 1.98 -2.51
N PHE A 143 19.40 1.99 -3.00
CA PHE A 143 18.33 1.06 -2.63
C PHE A 143 18.11 0.10 -3.79
N ILE A 144 18.15 -1.20 -3.51
CA ILE A 144 18.03 -2.28 -4.49
C ILE A 144 16.93 -3.23 -4.01
N ASP A 145 15.90 -3.44 -4.81
CA ASP A 145 14.79 -4.37 -4.54
C ASP A 145 14.82 -5.51 -5.57
N LEU A 146 15.23 -6.68 -5.10
CA LEU A 146 15.43 -7.90 -5.90
C LEU A 146 14.33 -8.93 -5.65
N THR A 147 13.20 -8.51 -5.08
CA THR A 147 12.07 -9.41 -4.82
C THR A 147 11.30 -9.79 -6.08
N GLN A 148 11.43 -9.01 -7.16
CA GLN A 148 10.78 -9.25 -8.45
C GLN A 148 11.80 -9.06 -9.57
N SER A 149 12.44 -10.14 -10.03
CA SER A 149 13.42 -10.19 -11.13
C SER A 149 14.53 -9.12 -11.09
N SER A 150 15.40 -9.09 -12.10
CA SER A 150 16.57 -8.21 -12.10
C SER A 150 16.22 -6.72 -12.11
N PRO A 151 17.02 -5.86 -11.44
CA PRO A 151 16.73 -4.44 -11.35
C PRO A 151 17.11 -3.75 -12.66
N VAL A 152 16.15 -3.46 -13.52
CA VAL A 152 16.40 -2.61 -14.70
C VAL A 152 15.34 -1.51 -14.76
N THR A 153 15.78 -0.26 -14.55
CA THR A 153 15.03 0.89 -15.05
C THR A 153 15.97 1.85 -15.77
N ALA A 154 15.57 2.22 -16.99
CA ALA A 154 16.27 3.07 -17.95
C ALA A 154 16.29 4.56 -17.53
N HIS A 155 16.88 4.84 -16.38
CA HIS A 155 17.09 6.19 -15.90
C HIS A 155 18.59 6.47 -15.77
N THR A 156 18.99 7.70 -16.05
CA THR A 156 20.34 8.19 -15.78
C THR A 156 20.62 8.03 -14.30
N VAL A 157 21.51 7.10 -13.96
CA VAL A 157 21.95 6.88 -12.58
C VAL A 157 23.22 7.70 -12.29
N PRO A 158 23.41 8.18 -11.05
CA PRO A 158 24.66 8.85 -10.68
C PRO A 158 25.87 7.94 -10.82
N ARG A 159 26.96 8.45 -11.39
CA ARG A 159 28.11 7.64 -11.83
C ARG A 159 28.85 6.95 -10.67
N VAL A 160 29.21 7.70 -9.62
CA VAL A 160 30.10 7.22 -8.56
C VAL A 160 29.39 6.22 -7.65
N MET A 161 28.17 6.54 -7.21
CA MET A 161 27.42 5.65 -6.32
C MET A 161 26.94 4.38 -7.03
N THR A 162 26.70 4.43 -8.36
CA THR A 162 26.44 3.23 -9.16
C THR A 162 27.66 2.32 -9.18
N ALA A 163 28.85 2.86 -9.48
CA ALA A 163 30.09 2.09 -9.44
C ALA A 163 30.33 1.44 -8.06
N CYS A 164 30.12 2.18 -6.97
CA CYS A 164 30.20 1.63 -5.62
C CYS A 164 29.19 0.50 -5.38
N ALA A 165 27.94 0.69 -5.80
CA ALA A 165 26.89 -0.31 -5.65
C ALA A 165 27.22 -1.59 -6.42
N THR A 166 27.66 -1.46 -7.68
CA THR A 166 28.10 -2.57 -8.54
C THR A 166 29.20 -3.38 -7.86
N LEU A 167 30.28 -2.73 -7.44
CA LEU A 167 31.41 -3.41 -6.80
C LEU A 167 31.00 -4.11 -5.49
N LEU A 168 30.18 -3.47 -4.65
CA LEU A 168 29.73 -4.05 -3.38
C LEU A 168 28.78 -5.23 -3.57
N VAL A 169 27.94 -5.21 -4.61
CA VAL A 169 27.08 -6.36 -4.99
C VAL A 169 27.94 -7.53 -5.46
N GLY A 170 28.92 -7.28 -6.32
CA GLY A 170 29.82 -8.31 -6.84
C GLY A 170 30.70 -8.95 -5.75
N GLN A 171 31.04 -8.20 -4.72
CA GLN A 171 31.84 -8.67 -3.57
C GLN A 171 30.98 -9.28 -2.45
N HIS A 172 29.65 -9.19 -2.52
CA HIS A 172 28.79 -9.69 -1.46
C HIS A 172 28.72 -11.23 -1.50
N ALA A 173 29.05 -11.86 -0.37
CA ALA A 173 29.11 -13.33 -0.28
C ALA A 173 27.73 -14.02 -0.12
N GLY A 174 26.69 -13.29 0.30
CA GLY A 174 25.35 -13.84 0.50
C GLY A 174 24.49 -13.77 -0.76
N ASP A 175 23.52 -14.68 -0.90
CA ASP A 175 22.48 -14.56 -1.94
C ASP A 175 21.60 -13.33 -1.69
N MET A 176 21.62 -12.40 -2.64
CA MET A 176 20.82 -11.19 -2.57
C MET A 176 19.41 -11.35 -3.18
N SER A 177 19.16 -12.43 -3.91
CA SER A 177 17.93 -12.69 -4.66
C SER A 177 16.72 -12.78 -3.74
N GLY A 178 15.58 -12.25 -4.20
CA GLY A 178 14.33 -12.30 -3.42
C GLY A 178 14.29 -11.34 -2.22
N ARG A 179 15.30 -10.47 -2.05
CA ARG A 179 15.45 -9.58 -0.89
C ARG A 179 15.63 -8.13 -1.31
N ARG A 180 15.69 -7.23 -0.33
CA ARG A 180 15.87 -5.79 -0.55
C ARG A 180 17.07 -5.32 0.24
N TRP A 181 17.82 -4.40 -0.33
CA TRP A 181 19.12 -4.01 0.18
C TRP A 181 19.29 -2.50 0.14
N ILE A 182 20.00 -1.97 1.14
CA ILE A 182 20.51 -0.61 1.12
C ILE A 182 22.02 -0.66 1.22
N ILE A 183 22.69 0.09 0.36
CA ILE A 183 24.12 0.36 0.38
C ILE A 183 24.34 1.80 0.84
N SER A 184 24.99 1.99 1.98
CA SER A 184 25.23 3.32 2.56
C SER A 184 26.33 3.28 3.62
N SER A 185 26.96 4.42 3.91
CA SER A 185 27.93 4.54 5.02
C SER A 185 27.30 4.57 6.42
N MET A 186 25.98 4.82 6.51
CA MET A 186 25.30 4.96 7.80
C MET A 186 25.25 3.62 8.54
N ASN A 187 25.84 3.49 9.72
CA ASN A 187 25.86 2.21 10.47
C ASN A 187 24.53 1.85 11.15
N ASP A 188 23.74 2.85 11.55
CA ASP A 188 22.45 2.65 12.21
C ASP A 188 21.37 2.29 11.18
N GLY A 189 20.84 1.07 11.27
CA GLY A 189 19.86 0.55 10.31
C GLY A 189 18.55 1.34 10.27
N ALA A 190 18.05 1.80 11.43
CA ALA A 190 16.80 2.55 11.51
C ALA A 190 16.94 3.95 10.89
N ARG A 191 18.06 4.63 11.18
CA ARG A 191 18.41 5.93 10.60
C ARG A 191 18.62 5.80 9.09
N ARG A 192 19.35 4.78 8.65
CA ARG A 192 19.58 4.47 7.23
C ARG A 192 18.26 4.29 6.49
N GLN A 193 17.37 3.44 7.00
CA GLN A 193 16.08 3.20 6.38
C GLN A 193 15.21 4.46 6.34
N SER A 194 15.20 5.26 7.41
CA SER A 194 14.44 6.51 7.47
C SER A 194 14.95 7.54 6.47
N TYR A 195 16.28 7.63 6.31
CA TYR A 195 16.92 8.51 5.33
C TYR A 195 16.53 8.13 3.89
N VAL A 196 16.61 6.84 3.55
CA VAL A 196 16.19 6.32 2.24
C VAL A 196 14.70 6.57 1.98
N LYS A 197 13.84 6.27 2.96
CA LYS A 197 12.39 6.54 2.88
C LYS A 197 12.11 8.00 2.54
N TYR A 198 12.79 8.93 3.21
CA TYR A 198 12.57 10.35 2.98
C TYR A 198 12.99 10.78 1.58
N HIS A 199 14.13 10.30 1.07
CA HIS A 199 14.56 10.57 -0.30
C HIS A 199 13.61 9.98 -1.35
N LEU A 200 13.10 8.77 -1.13
CA LEU A 200 12.10 8.17 -2.02
C LEU A 200 10.83 9.03 -2.06
N LEU A 201 10.35 9.48 -0.91
CA LEU A 201 9.18 10.37 -0.81
C LEU A 201 9.42 11.73 -1.48
N LEU A 202 10.60 12.33 -1.31
CA LEU A 202 10.96 13.60 -1.97
C LEU A 202 10.94 13.51 -3.51
N ASN A 203 11.16 12.32 -4.05
CA ASN A 203 11.07 12.04 -5.48
C ASN A 203 9.67 11.60 -5.94
N GLY A 204 8.67 11.70 -5.06
CA GLY A 204 7.28 11.37 -5.35
C GLY A 204 6.98 9.88 -5.39
N TYR A 205 7.89 9.01 -4.93
CA TYR A 205 7.59 7.59 -4.80
C TYR A 205 6.69 7.33 -3.59
N ARG A 206 5.82 6.34 -3.72
CA ARG A 206 4.95 5.87 -2.63
C ARG A 206 5.64 4.73 -1.91
N LEU A 207 5.54 4.68 -0.58
CA LEU A 207 6.15 3.61 0.24
C LEU A 207 5.23 2.39 0.43
N THR A 208 3.99 2.50 -0.03
CA THR A 208 2.97 1.46 -0.03
C THR A 208 2.08 1.65 -1.24
N ASN A 209 1.53 0.57 -1.78
CA ASN A 209 0.49 0.65 -2.79
C ASN A 209 -0.86 0.98 -2.15
N ALA A 210 -1.67 1.73 -2.90
CA ALA A 210 -3.06 1.91 -2.51
C ALA A 210 -3.80 0.58 -2.62
N ILE A 211 -4.64 0.26 -1.63
CA ILE A 211 -5.51 -0.91 -1.70
C ILE A 211 -6.82 -0.51 -2.37
N ILE A 212 -7.15 -1.19 -3.47
CA ILE A 212 -8.36 -0.96 -4.26
C ILE A 212 -9.59 -1.47 -3.48
N ALA A 213 -10.64 -0.65 -3.45
CA ALA A 213 -11.92 -1.03 -2.87
C ALA A 213 -12.58 -2.12 -3.74
N PRO A 214 -13.07 -3.21 -3.15
CA PRO A 214 -13.77 -4.23 -3.92
C PRO A 214 -15.13 -3.72 -4.40
N ASP A 215 -15.66 -4.36 -5.43
CA ASP A 215 -17.04 -4.14 -5.87
C ASP A 215 -18.02 -4.44 -4.72
N SER A 216 -18.96 -3.52 -4.51
CA SER A 216 -19.89 -3.59 -3.39
C SER A 216 -21.26 -4.08 -3.82
N THR A 217 -21.74 -5.13 -3.18
CA THR A 217 -23.13 -5.61 -3.30
C THR A 217 -24.12 -4.76 -2.48
N ALA A 218 -23.65 -3.71 -1.80
CA ALA A 218 -24.49 -2.89 -0.93
C ALA A 218 -25.62 -2.17 -1.67
N LEU A 219 -25.53 -2.02 -3.00
CA LEU A 219 -26.53 -1.29 -3.79
C LEU A 219 -27.65 -2.17 -4.36
N VAL A 220 -27.52 -3.50 -4.25
CA VAL A 220 -28.48 -4.46 -4.83
C VAL A 220 -29.88 -4.23 -4.28
N GLY A 221 -30.88 -4.16 -5.16
CA GLY A 221 -32.28 -3.96 -4.78
C GLY A 221 -32.70 -2.50 -4.61
N ILE A 222 -31.76 -1.54 -4.52
CA ILE A 222 -32.11 -0.12 -4.29
C ILE A 222 -32.78 0.48 -5.53
N ALA A 223 -32.27 0.19 -6.72
CA ALA A 223 -32.81 0.73 -7.98
C ALA A 223 -34.29 0.34 -8.16
N GLU A 224 -34.66 -0.86 -7.75
CA GLU A 224 -36.02 -1.40 -7.81
C GLU A 224 -36.99 -0.71 -6.83
N THR A 225 -36.47 0.01 -5.82
CA THR A 225 -37.29 0.80 -4.89
C THR A 225 -37.54 2.22 -5.36
N LEU A 226 -36.90 2.65 -6.46
CA LEU A 226 -37.07 4.00 -6.98
C LEU A 226 -38.44 4.18 -7.61
N THR A 227 -39.19 5.17 -7.13
CA THR A 227 -40.50 5.56 -7.69
C THR A 227 -40.51 7.01 -8.13
N THR A 228 -41.33 7.35 -9.13
CA THR A 228 -41.52 8.74 -9.61
C THR A 228 -42.33 9.62 -8.65
N VAL A 229 -42.93 9.01 -7.62
CA VAL A 229 -43.73 9.70 -6.59
C VAL A 229 -42.84 10.39 -5.56
N ASN A 230 -41.57 9.97 -5.43
CA ASN A 230 -40.62 10.53 -4.49
C ASN A 230 -40.01 11.84 -4.97
N GLU A 231 -39.91 12.83 -4.09
CA GLU A 231 -39.27 14.13 -4.37
C GLU A 231 -37.74 14.06 -4.25
N TYR A 232 -37.08 13.40 -5.21
CA TYR A 232 -35.62 13.28 -5.23
C TYR A 232 -34.89 14.62 -5.40
N SER A 233 -35.58 15.66 -5.87
CA SER A 233 -35.03 17.03 -5.99
C SER A 233 -34.48 17.56 -4.66
N GLN A 234 -35.03 17.09 -3.53
CA GLN A 234 -34.51 17.42 -2.20
C GLN A 234 -33.05 16.94 -2.03
N PHE A 235 -32.61 15.90 -2.73
CA PHE A 235 -31.29 15.26 -2.56
C PHE A 235 -30.28 15.62 -3.66
N SER A 236 -30.49 16.71 -4.41
CA SER A 236 -29.60 17.16 -5.49
C SER A 236 -28.13 17.27 -5.05
N GLU A 237 -27.82 18.01 -3.98
CA GLU A 237 -26.46 18.13 -3.43
C GLU A 237 -25.91 16.76 -2.95
N PRO A 238 -26.62 15.96 -2.13
CA PRO A 238 -26.17 14.61 -1.81
C PRO A 238 -25.85 13.72 -3.03
N PHE A 239 -26.57 13.88 -4.15
CA PHE A 239 -26.29 13.11 -5.36
C PHE A 239 -24.97 13.49 -6.01
N GLU A 240 -24.53 14.76 -5.91
CA GLU A 240 -23.20 15.17 -6.37
C GLU A 240 -22.10 14.49 -5.55
N ILE A 241 -22.25 14.44 -4.22
CA ILE A 241 -21.31 13.76 -3.32
C ILE A 241 -21.33 12.23 -3.53
N LEU A 242 -22.50 11.64 -3.76
CA LEU A 242 -22.63 10.21 -4.13
C LEU A 242 -21.92 9.91 -5.47
N GLY A 243 -21.93 10.86 -6.40
CA GLY A 243 -21.15 10.79 -7.63
C GLY A 243 -19.65 10.70 -7.38
N GLU A 244 -19.12 11.43 -6.38
CA GLU A 244 -17.71 11.32 -5.98
C GLU A 244 -17.35 9.92 -5.47
N ILE A 245 -18.23 9.27 -4.71
CA ILE A 245 -18.01 7.89 -4.23
C ILE A 245 -17.79 6.94 -5.40
N ASN A 246 -18.58 7.07 -6.47
CA ASN A 246 -18.44 6.25 -7.67
C ASN A 246 -17.11 6.50 -8.42
N GLY A 247 -16.47 7.66 -8.20
CA GLY A 247 -15.17 8.00 -8.76
C GLY A 247 -13.97 7.55 -7.91
N ARG A 248 -14.19 7.08 -6.67
CA ARG A 248 -13.10 6.60 -5.80
C ARG A 248 -12.78 5.13 -6.07
N THR A 249 -11.49 4.83 -6.14
CA THR A 249 -11.00 3.47 -6.40
C THR A 249 -10.37 2.82 -5.17
N THR A 250 -9.84 3.60 -4.21
CA THR A 250 -9.12 3.07 -3.05
C THR A 250 -10.02 2.89 -1.83
N VAL A 251 -9.73 1.91 -0.97
CA VAL A 251 -10.54 1.62 0.24
C VAL A 251 -10.69 2.87 1.13
N LEU A 252 -9.59 3.57 1.41
CA LEU A 252 -9.60 4.72 2.32
C LEU A 252 -10.38 5.89 1.73
N ASP A 253 -10.20 6.19 0.44
CA ASP A 253 -10.90 7.31 -0.21
C ASP A 253 -12.40 7.04 -0.32
N THR A 254 -12.80 5.80 -0.63
CA THR A 254 -14.21 5.43 -0.71
C THR A 254 -14.88 5.48 0.66
N ILE A 255 -14.18 5.13 1.74
CA ILE A 255 -14.68 5.30 3.12
C ILE A 255 -14.88 6.78 3.45
N LEU A 256 -13.89 7.64 3.19
CA LEU A 256 -14.02 9.07 3.45
C LEU A 256 -15.17 9.70 2.65
N SER A 257 -15.26 9.38 1.37
CA SER A 257 -16.34 9.91 0.51
C SER A 257 -17.71 9.39 0.95
N SER A 258 -17.80 8.12 1.34
CA SER A 258 -19.03 7.56 1.94
C SER A 258 -19.39 8.27 3.25
N TYR A 259 -18.40 8.59 4.07
CA TYR A 259 -18.61 9.31 5.32
C TYR A 259 -19.10 10.74 5.09
N HIS A 260 -18.58 11.46 4.10
CA HIS A 260 -19.03 12.81 3.76
C HIS A 260 -20.53 12.85 3.41
N VAL A 261 -21.05 11.82 2.72
CA VAL A 261 -22.51 11.69 2.50
C VAL A 261 -23.24 11.50 3.82
N LEU A 262 -22.73 10.65 4.71
CA LEU A 262 -23.34 10.46 6.04
C LEU A 262 -23.30 11.73 6.88
N GLU A 263 -22.24 12.53 6.77
CA GLU A 263 -22.12 13.82 7.44
C GLU A 263 -23.18 14.82 6.96
N ASN A 264 -23.38 14.90 5.64
CA ASN A 264 -24.49 15.65 5.09
C ASN A 264 -25.84 15.15 5.64
N TYR A 265 -26.04 13.83 5.70
CA TYR A 265 -27.27 13.22 6.22
C TYR A 265 -27.49 13.44 7.73
N MET A 266 -26.44 13.43 8.53
CA MET A 266 -26.51 13.74 9.96
C MET A 266 -27.10 15.13 10.17
N ILE A 267 -26.60 16.12 9.43
CA ILE A 267 -27.10 17.50 9.47
C ILE A 267 -28.53 17.56 8.94
N ARG A 268 -28.78 16.95 7.77
CA ARG A 268 -30.09 16.95 7.11
C ARG A 268 -31.18 16.35 7.99
N ALA A 269 -30.89 15.27 8.71
CA ALA A 269 -31.82 14.65 9.64
C ALA A 269 -32.23 15.60 10.79
N GLN A 270 -31.29 16.42 11.28
CA GLN A 270 -31.62 17.44 12.28
C GLN A 270 -32.50 18.54 11.68
N ILE A 271 -32.20 19.00 10.46
CA ILE A 271 -33.03 20.00 9.79
C ILE A 271 -34.44 19.44 9.58
N ALA A 272 -34.56 18.18 9.14
CA ALA A 272 -35.83 17.54 8.84
C ALA A 272 -36.70 17.41 10.09
N LYS A 273 -36.08 16.99 11.20
CA LYS A 273 -36.73 16.93 12.51
C LYS A 273 -37.28 18.30 12.95
N VAL A 274 -36.49 19.37 12.79
CA VAL A 274 -36.92 20.73 13.18
C VAL A 274 -38.00 21.26 12.23
N ALA A 275 -37.84 21.08 10.92
CA ALA A 275 -38.78 21.57 9.90
C ALA A 275 -40.15 20.89 10.02
N ASN A 276 -40.19 19.57 10.19
CA ASN A 276 -41.44 18.82 10.30
C ASN A 276 -42.09 18.99 11.68
N GLY A 277 -41.31 19.23 12.74
CA GLY A 277 -41.83 19.50 14.10
C GLY A 277 -42.45 20.89 14.25
N ASN A 278 -42.05 21.86 13.43
CA ASN A 278 -42.46 23.27 13.51
C ASN A 278 -43.56 23.61 12.48
N VAL A 279 -44.63 22.81 12.43
CA VAL A 279 -45.76 23.03 11.52
C VAL A 279 -46.35 24.44 11.74
N GLY A 280 -46.06 25.36 10.80
CA GLY A 280 -46.59 26.72 10.78
C GLY A 280 -45.66 27.85 11.25
N THR A 281 -44.42 27.56 11.69
CA THR A 281 -43.42 28.60 12.02
C THR A 281 -42.25 28.60 11.04
N PHE A 282 -41.78 29.78 10.65
CA PHE A 282 -40.70 29.93 9.67
C PHE A 282 -39.36 29.46 10.23
N PHE A 283 -38.56 28.80 9.39
CA PHE A 283 -37.19 28.40 9.72
C PHE A 283 -36.27 29.63 9.67
N GLY A 284 -36.10 30.31 10.81
CA GLY A 284 -35.29 31.53 10.89
C GLY A 284 -33.79 31.28 11.17
N ILE A 285 -32.94 32.26 10.84
CA ILE A 285 -31.47 32.28 11.04
C ILE A 285 -31.03 31.84 12.45
N ARG A 286 -31.84 32.11 13.48
CA ARG A 286 -31.55 31.70 14.87
C ARG A 286 -31.54 30.18 15.05
N HIS A 287 -32.45 29.46 14.38
CA HIS A 287 -32.49 28.01 14.39
C HIS A 287 -31.28 27.42 13.65
N PHE A 288 -30.87 28.07 12.55
CA PHE A 288 -29.67 27.68 11.79
C PHE A 288 -28.39 27.82 12.62
N LYS A 289 -28.18 28.97 13.28
CA LYS A 289 -27.01 29.19 14.18
C LYS A 289 -26.99 28.24 15.38
N GLN A 290 -28.15 27.90 15.94
CA GLN A 290 -28.24 26.92 17.02
C GLN A 290 -27.92 25.49 16.55
N MET A 291 -28.28 25.15 15.31
CA MET A 291 -27.89 23.88 14.69
C MET A 291 -26.40 23.81 14.42
N GLU A 292 -25.81 24.85 13.80
CA GLU A 292 -24.38 24.91 13.49
C GLU A 292 -23.51 24.71 14.74
N LEU A 293 -23.82 25.43 15.83
CA LEU A 293 -23.13 25.29 17.12
C LEU A 293 -23.36 23.92 17.81
N ALA A 294 -24.44 23.22 17.48
CA ALA A 294 -24.73 21.89 18.02
C ALA A 294 -24.04 20.77 17.22
N VAL A 295 -23.83 20.96 15.92
CA VAL A 295 -23.24 19.98 14.99
C VAL A 295 -21.75 19.72 15.30
N GLU A 296 -20.95 20.76 15.54
CA GLU A 296 -19.50 20.60 15.78
C GLU A 296 -19.13 19.80 17.05
N LYS A 297 -19.98 19.79 18.09
CA LYS A 297 -19.63 19.16 19.39
C LYS A 297 -20.17 17.75 19.57
N LYS A 298 -20.85 17.18 18.58
CA LYS A 298 -21.69 15.98 18.73
C LYS A 298 -21.73 15.07 17.49
N GLU A 299 -20.70 15.09 16.65
CA GLU A 299 -20.66 14.30 15.41
C GLU A 299 -20.99 12.81 15.63
N LEU A 300 -20.32 12.15 16.57
CA LEU A 300 -20.62 10.75 16.92
C LEU A 300 -22.06 10.55 17.42
N ASP A 301 -22.60 11.48 18.19
CA ASP A 301 -23.98 11.41 18.68
C ASP A 301 -24.97 11.51 17.51
N HIS A 302 -24.70 12.40 16.55
CA HIS A 302 -25.52 12.55 15.36
C HIS A 302 -25.46 11.31 14.46
N LEU A 303 -24.28 10.70 14.30
CA LEU A 303 -24.13 9.47 13.54
C LEU A 303 -24.89 8.33 14.21
N THR A 304 -24.74 8.19 15.52
CA THR A 304 -25.46 7.21 16.34
C THR A 304 -26.97 7.40 16.21
N GLN A 305 -27.44 8.65 16.24
CA GLN A 305 -28.85 8.97 16.09
C GLN A 305 -29.36 8.65 14.68
N LEU A 306 -28.60 8.95 13.62
CA LEU A 306 -28.94 8.63 12.24
C LEU A 306 -29.17 7.13 12.08
N PHE A 307 -28.20 6.31 12.47
CA PHE A 307 -28.31 4.85 12.44
C PHE A 307 -29.52 4.35 13.26
N ARG A 308 -29.70 4.87 14.48
CA ARG A 308 -30.82 4.50 15.34
C ARG A 308 -32.18 4.75 14.68
N THR A 309 -32.32 5.86 13.96
CA THR A 309 -33.56 6.18 13.23
C THR A 309 -33.73 5.41 11.93
N SER A 310 -32.67 4.76 11.45
CA SER A 310 -32.66 4.06 10.17
C SER A 310 -32.72 2.54 10.28
N TRP A 311 -32.63 1.96 11.49
CA TRP A 311 -32.59 0.49 11.65
C TRP A 311 -33.77 -0.25 11.03
N ASP A 312 -34.97 0.26 11.24
CA ASP A 312 -36.20 -0.37 10.77
C ASP A 312 -36.59 0.08 9.34
N ILE A 313 -35.78 0.94 8.70
CA ILE A 313 -36.03 1.40 7.34
C ILE A 313 -35.67 0.29 6.36
N VAL A 314 -36.62 -0.05 5.49
CA VAL A 314 -36.41 -0.99 4.39
C VAL A 314 -35.68 -0.28 3.25
N ILE A 315 -34.47 -0.76 2.95
CA ILE A 315 -33.63 -0.32 1.84
C ILE A 315 -33.37 -1.53 0.96
N GLY A 316 -33.75 -1.45 -0.31
CA GLY A 316 -33.53 -2.51 -1.30
C GLY A 316 -34.00 -3.90 -0.86
N GLY A 317 -35.21 -3.96 -0.27
CA GLY A 317 -35.88 -5.21 0.14
C GLY A 317 -35.51 -5.76 1.52
N LEU A 318 -34.56 -5.17 2.24
CA LEU A 318 -34.17 -5.57 3.60
C LEU A 318 -34.19 -4.39 4.55
N THR A 319 -34.47 -4.61 5.83
CA THR A 319 -34.23 -3.56 6.83
C THR A 319 -32.73 -3.29 6.94
N LEU A 320 -32.35 -2.07 7.30
CA LEU A 320 -30.94 -1.76 7.56
C LEU A 320 -30.38 -2.67 8.66
N ALA A 321 -31.17 -2.96 9.69
CA ALA A 321 -30.80 -3.87 10.77
C ALA A 321 -30.44 -5.27 10.26
N ASP A 322 -31.29 -5.88 9.42
CA ASP A 322 -31.05 -7.22 8.87
C ASP A 322 -29.85 -7.25 7.94
N PHE A 323 -29.66 -6.18 7.16
CA PHE A 323 -28.48 -6.04 6.29
C PHE A 323 -27.20 -5.98 7.12
N VAL A 324 -27.15 -5.14 8.16
CA VAL A 324 -25.98 -5.01 9.04
C VAL A 324 -25.67 -6.32 9.77
N ASP A 325 -26.69 -7.00 10.30
CA ASP A 325 -26.51 -8.30 10.94
C ASP A 325 -25.94 -9.34 9.99
N THR A 326 -26.39 -9.32 8.73
CA THR A 326 -25.84 -10.19 7.68
C THR A 326 -24.37 -9.87 7.41
N LYS A 327 -23.96 -8.59 7.42
CA LYS A 327 -22.56 -8.19 7.25
C LYS A 327 -21.67 -8.61 8.43
N PHE A 328 -22.14 -8.45 9.66
CA PHE A 328 -21.42 -8.96 10.83
C PHE A 328 -21.29 -10.49 10.80
N THR A 329 -22.40 -11.18 10.55
CA THR A 329 -22.43 -12.65 10.47
C THR A 329 -21.48 -13.14 9.37
N GLY A 330 -21.55 -12.53 8.18
CA GLY A 330 -20.67 -12.84 7.06
C GLY A 330 -19.19 -12.62 7.41
N LEU A 331 -18.85 -11.48 8.04
CA LEU A 331 -17.49 -11.19 8.47
C LEU A 331 -16.95 -12.26 9.42
N PHE A 332 -17.73 -12.67 10.43
CA PHE A 332 -17.29 -13.62 11.45
C PHE A 332 -17.29 -15.08 11.01
N GLN A 333 -18.03 -15.42 9.93
CA GLN A 333 -18.06 -16.76 9.35
C GLN A 333 -16.97 -16.99 8.30
N ARG A 334 -16.21 -15.97 7.93
CA ARG A 334 -15.10 -16.10 6.99
C ARG A 334 -13.97 -16.96 7.55
N VAL A 335 -13.43 -17.84 6.72
CA VAL A 335 -12.38 -18.81 7.11
C VAL A 335 -11.08 -18.10 7.51
N ASP A 336 -10.80 -16.95 6.90
CA ASP A 336 -9.64 -16.10 7.17
C ASP A 336 -9.86 -15.08 8.30
N PHE A 337 -11.04 -15.06 8.92
CA PHE A 337 -11.31 -14.17 10.04
C PHE A 337 -10.64 -14.66 11.32
N LEU A 338 -9.92 -13.75 11.98
CA LEU A 338 -9.27 -13.99 13.27
C LEU A 338 -9.83 -13.02 14.31
N GLU A 339 -10.48 -13.55 15.35
CA GLU A 339 -11.14 -12.74 16.38
C GLU A 339 -10.14 -11.90 17.19
N GLN A 340 -8.98 -12.44 17.55
CA GLN A 340 -7.99 -11.70 18.36
C GLN A 340 -7.48 -10.43 17.65
N PRO A 341 -7.02 -10.46 16.38
CA PRO A 341 -6.72 -9.26 15.61
C PRO A 341 -7.88 -8.27 15.50
N PHE A 342 -9.13 -8.76 15.38
CA PHE A 342 -10.31 -7.90 15.34
C PHE A 342 -10.50 -7.15 16.67
N GLN A 343 -10.41 -7.86 17.81
CA GLN A 343 -10.53 -7.23 19.13
C GLN A 343 -9.38 -6.25 19.41
N GLU A 344 -8.15 -6.55 18.95
CA GLU A 344 -7.03 -5.60 19.02
C GLU A 344 -7.31 -4.35 18.18
N PHE A 345 -7.81 -4.51 16.96
CA PHE A 345 -8.19 -3.39 16.11
C PHE A 345 -9.29 -2.52 16.74
N MET A 346 -10.33 -3.12 17.31
CA MET A 346 -11.38 -2.39 18.05
C MET A 346 -10.84 -1.61 19.26
N ARG A 347 -9.80 -2.14 19.94
CA ARG A 347 -9.11 -1.44 21.03
C ARG A 347 -8.23 -0.29 20.53
N ARG A 348 -7.48 -0.49 19.43
CA ARG A 348 -6.67 0.58 18.79
C ARG A 348 -7.55 1.73 18.32
N LEU A 349 -8.73 1.43 17.78
CA LEU A 349 -9.76 2.42 17.40
C LEU A 349 -10.48 3.05 18.61
N THR A 350 -10.21 2.63 19.85
CA THR A 350 -10.90 3.09 21.06
C THR A 350 -12.43 2.84 21.07
N VAL A 351 -12.90 1.88 20.25
CA VAL A 351 -14.30 1.44 20.24
C VAL A 351 -14.65 0.79 21.59
N LYS A 352 -13.73 0.00 22.13
CA LYS A 352 -13.77 -0.62 23.46
C LYS A 352 -12.55 -0.22 24.29
N LYS A 353 -12.69 -0.24 25.63
CA LYS A 353 -11.56 0.01 26.53
C LYS A 353 -10.59 -1.19 26.54
N ARG A 354 -9.40 -1.00 27.10
CA ARG A 354 -8.28 -1.98 27.09
C ARG A 354 -8.65 -3.40 27.59
N ASN A 355 -9.67 -3.54 28.44
CA ASN A 355 -10.12 -4.82 29.01
C ASN A 355 -11.55 -5.21 28.58
N GLU A 356 -12.13 -4.50 27.63
CA GLU A 356 -13.47 -4.78 27.11
C GLU A 356 -13.34 -5.44 25.73
N VAL A 357 -14.18 -6.43 25.48
CA VAL A 357 -14.31 -7.08 24.16
C VAL A 357 -15.66 -6.76 23.57
N LEU A 358 -15.73 -6.73 22.25
CA LEU A 358 -16.99 -6.67 21.52
C LEU A 358 -17.50 -8.09 21.33
N HIS A 359 -18.65 -8.45 21.92
CA HIS A 359 -19.16 -9.82 21.82
C HIS A 359 -19.72 -10.08 20.42
N VAL A 360 -18.99 -10.89 19.63
CA VAL A 360 -19.32 -11.20 18.23
C VAL A 360 -20.66 -11.93 18.04
N ASN A 361 -21.19 -12.53 19.11
CA ASN A 361 -22.48 -13.24 19.09
C ASN A 361 -23.67 -12.36 19.55
N ASN A 362 -23.44 -11.09 19.89
CA ASN A 362 -24.49 -10.19 20.37
C ASN A 362 -24.83 -9.12 19.33
N ALA A 363 -25.81 -9.42 18.47
CA ALA A 363 -26.25 -8.51 17.40
C ALA A 363 -26.63 -7.10 17.93
N GLY A 364 -27.30 -7.01 19.08
CA GLY A 364 -27.67 -5.72 19.67
C GLY A 364 -26.46 -4.87 20.06
N GLU A 365 -25.43 -5.50 20.63
CA GLU A 365 -24.16 -4.83 20.95
C GLU A 365 -23.43 -4.40 19.68
N LEU A 366 -23.37 -5.26 18.66
CA LEU A 366 -22.71 -4.99 17.38
C LEU A 366 -23.37 -3.81 16.64
N ARG A 367 -24.70 -3.80 16.56
CA ARG A 367 -25.47 -2.68 15.98
C ARG A 367 -25.20 -1.37 16.73
N THR A 368 -25.13 -1.42 18.06
CA THR A 368 -24.82 -0.24 18.90
C THR A 368 -23.38 0.24 18.70
N ALA A 369 -22.45 -0.68 18.43
CA ALA A 369 -21.04 -0.36 18.22
C ALA A 369 -20.77 0.20 16.81
N LEU A 370 -21.52 -0.20 15.78
CA LEU A 370 -21.23 0.13 14.38
C LEU A 370 -21.05 1.64 14.10
N PRO A 371 -21.91 2.56 14.57
CA PRO A 371 -21.70 4.00 14.37
C PRO A 371 -20.37 4.47 14.96
N LYS A 372 -20.00 3.96 16.14
CA LYS A 372 -18.72 4.27 16.78
C LYS A 372 -17.54 3.69 16.01
N ILE A 373 -17.67 2.48 15.46
CA ILE A 373 -16.64 1.87 14.61
C ILE A 373 -16.40 2.76 13.38
N ILE A 374 -17.46 3.12 12.64
CA ILE A 374 -17.36 3.96 11.45
C ILE A 374 -16.74 5.32 11.77
N TYR A 375 -17.19 5.97 12.84
CA TYR A 375 -16.64 7.25 13.29
C TYR A 375 -15.14 7.15 13.61
N GLN A 376 -14.74 6.15 14.40
CA GLN A 376 -13.35 5.97 14.79
C GLN A 376 -12.46 5.59 13.60
N VAL A 377 -12.97 4.80 12.65
CA VAL A 377 -12.29 4.55 11.38
C VAL A 377 -12.04 5.85 10.63
N ARG A 378 -13.07 6.70 10.45
CA ARG A 378 -12.92 8.00 9.80
C ARG A 378 -11.87 8.85 10.52
N CYS A 379 -11.96 8.98 11.85
CA CYS A 379 -10.98 9.71 12.65
C CYS A 379 -9.55 9.17 12.46
N SER A 380 -9.36 7.86 12.46
CA SER A 380 -8.05 7.25 12.24
C SER A 380 -7.50 7.49 10.84
N ILE A 381 -8.35 7.74 9.83
CA ILE A 381 -7.89 8.11 8.49
C ILE A 381 -7.47 9.59 8.43
N VAL A 382 -8.29 10.51 8.98
CA VAL A 382 -8.06 11.97 8.80
C VAL A 382 -7.20 12.62 9.88
N HIS A 383 -7.20 12.09 11.11
CA HIS A 383 -6.44 12.66 12.21
C HIS A 383 -5.11 11.94 12.34
N ASN A 384 -4.04 12.73 12.39
CA ASN A 384 -2.70 12.27 12.68
C ASN A 384 -2.17 13.04 13.89
N LYS A 385 -2.72 12.74 15.06
CA LYS A 385 -2.08 13.12 16.33
C LYS A 385 -1.13 12.01 16.71
N GLU A 386 0.07 12.34 17.17
CA GLU A 386 1.10 11.36 17.53
C GLU A 386 0.62 10.29 18.54
N THR A 387 -0.42 10.60 19.32
CA THR A 387 -1.01 9.71 20.32
C THR A 387 -2.19 8.88 19.82
N GLU A 388 -2.69 9.13 18.61
CA GLU A 388 -3.87 8.47 18.04
C GLU A 388 -3.45 7.42 17.00
N PHE A 389 -4.23 6.33 16.90
CA PHE A 389 -3.99 5.32 15.89
C PHE A 389 -4.37 5.85 14.50
N HIS A 390 -3.41 5.86 13.58
CA HIS A 390 -3.59 6.31 12.20
C HIS A 390 -3.73 5.11 11.25
N LEU A 391 -4.81 5.10 10.47
CA LEU A 391 -5.08 4.08 9.46
C LEU A 391 -4.47 4.52 8.13
N SER A 392 -3.47 3.78 7.65
CA SER A 392 -2.82 3.98 6.35
C SER A 392 -2.90 2.70 5.51
N ASN A 393 -2.51 2.76 4.23
CA ASN A 393 -2.43 1.56 3.38
C ASN A 393 -1.56 0.45 3.97
N ARG A 394 -0.58 0.77 4.82
CA ARG A 394 0.23 -0.24 5.53
C ARG A 394 -0.61 -1.06 6.51
N GLU A 395 -1.53 -0.42 7.23
CA GLU A 395 -2.40 -1.12 8.18
C GLU A 395 -3.44 -2.00 7.46
N LEU A 396 -3.79 -1.65 6.21
CA LEU A 396 -4.67 -2.46 5.38
C LEU A 396 -4.02 -3.76 4.88
N LEU A 397 -2.71 -3.94 5.04
CA LEU A 397 -2.05 -5.22 4.81
C LEU A 397 -2.45 -6.28 5.84
N ASN A 398 -3.02 -5.88 6.98
CA ASN A 398 -3.65 -6.78 7.92
C ASN A 398 -5.02 -7.23 7.38
N PRO A 399 -5.23 -8.53 7.08
CA PRO A 399 -6.47 -9.01 6.46
C PRO A 399 -7.72 -8.67 7.27
N VAL A 400 -7.65 -8.74 8.60
CA VAL A 400 -8.80 -8.46 9.47
C VAL A 400 -9.17 -6.98 9.46
N VAL A 401 -8.18 -6.09 9.40
CA VAL A 401 -8.41 -4.64 9.25
C VAL A 401 -9.09 -4.38 7.91
N LEU A 402 -8.53 -4.90 6.83
CA LEU A 402 -9.08 -4.75 5.48
C LEU A 402 -10.51 -5.27 5.40
N MET A 403 -10.78 -6.50 5.85
CA MET A 403 -12.12 -7.10 5.87
C MET A 403 -13.11 -6.30 6.72
N THR A 404 -12.70 -5.78 7.87
CA THR A 404 -13.56 -4.92 8.71
C THR A 404 -13.98 -3.65 7.95
N LEU A 405 -13.10 -3.13 7.10
CA LEU A 405 -13.36 -1.94 6.30
C LEU A 405 -14.21 -2.28 5.07
N THR A 406 -13.85 -3.31 4.31
CA THR A 406 -14.46 -3.64 3.00
C THR A 406 -15.74 -4.47 3.11
N ASP A 407 -15.86 -5.32 4.12
CA ASP A 407 -16.97 -6.27 4.23
C ASP A 407 -18.04 -5.79 5.23
N LEU A 408 -17.65 -4.92 6.17
CA LEU A 408 -18.54 -4.36 7.19
C LEU A 408 -18.75 -2.86 7.02
N CYS A 409 -17.73 -2.02 7.26
CA CYS A 409 -17.94 -0.57 7.33
C CYS A 409 -18.44 0.00 6.01
N LEU A 410 -17.70 -0.23 4.92
CA LEU A 410 -18.00 0.34 3.62
C LEU A 410 -19.37 -0.10 3.08
N PRO A 411 -19.76 -1.40 3.09
CA PRO A 411 -21.08 -1.82 2.64
C PRO A 411 -22.22 -1.23 3.47
N CYS A 412 -22.05 -1.11 4.79
CA CYS A 412 -23.07 -0.51 5.67
C CYS A 412 -23.23 0.99 5.38
N MET A 413 -22.11 1.70 5.21
CA MET A 413 -22.10 3.12 4.88
C MET A 413 -22.74 3.36 3.50
N GLN A 414 -22.37 2.59 2.49
CA GLN A 414 -22.92 2.72 1.13
C GLN A 414 -24.41 2.36 1.08
N ARG A 415 -24.85 1.30 1.78
CA ARG A 415 -26.26 0.94 1.87
C ARG A 415 -27.09 2.11 2.41
N LEU A 416 -26.59 2.77 3.45
CA LEU A 416 -27.23 3.92 4.05
C LEU A 416 -27.17 5.15 3.12
N ALA A 417 -25.99 5.45 2.58
CA ALA A 417 -25.71 6.60 1.73
C ALA A 417 -26.58 6.62 0.46
N PHE A 418 -26.61 5.52 -0.28
CA PHE A 418 -27.40 5.40 -1.51
C PHE A 418 -28.87 5.05 -1.24
N GLY A 419 -29.15 4.37 -0.12
CA GLY A 419 -30.48 3.83 0.16
C GLY A 419 -31.45 4.79 0.83
N LEU A 420 -30.98 5.66 1.73
CA LEU A 420 -31.87 6.58 2.45
C LEU A 420 -32.66 7.52 1.54
N PRO A 421 -32.10 8.11 0.46
CA PRO A 421 -32.90 8.93 -0.46
C PRO A 421 -34.06 8.15 -1.10
N ALA A 422 -33.84 6.87 -1.40
CA ALA A 422 -34.82 5.97 -2.02
C ALA A 422 -35.87 5.44 -1.03
N ALA A 423 -35.56 5.42 0.27
CA ALA A 423 -36.44 4.86 1.29
C ALA A 423 -37.80 5.58 1.36
N GLN A 424 -38.86 4.77 1.49
CA GLN A 424 -40.23 5.25 1.71
C GLN A 424 -40.39 5.86 3.10
N ALA A 425 -41.50 6.58 3.33
CA ALA A 425 -41.81 7.14 4.63
C ALA A 425 -42.06 6.04 5.69
N PRO A 426 -41.64 6.23 6.95
CA PRO A 426 -40.95 7.39 7.49
C PRO A 426 -39.47 7.46 7.07
N ASN A 427 -39.03 8.62 6.58
CA ASN A 427 -37.67 8.85 6.13
C ASN A 427 -37.05 10.00 6.93
N PRO A 428 -35.96 9.78 7.69
CA PRO A 428 -35.39 10.78 8.59
C PRO A 428 -34.79 11.98 7.85
N LEU A 429 -34.55 11.87 6.54
CA LEU A 429 -33.93 12.93 5.76
C LEU A 429 -34.94 13.82 5.04
N ARG A 430 -36.21 13.42 4.93
CA ARG A 430 -37.20 14.14 4.11
C ARG A 430 -37.93 15.23 4.90
N TYR A 431 -38.14 16.35 4.22
CA TYR A 431 -39.06 17.39 4.68
C TYR A 431 -40.46 17.11 4.13
N ASP A 432 -41.50 17.50 4.85
CA ASP A 432 -42.89 17.44 4.37
C ASP A 432 -43.16 18.43 3.21
N ARG A 433 -42.18 19.29 2.87
CA ARG A 433 -42.27 20.30 1.80
C ARG A 433 -41.20 20.06 0.74
N PRO A 434 -41.45 20.49 -0.53
CA PRO A 434 -40.49 20.29 -1.63
C PRO A 434 -39.14 20.98 -1.43
N ALA A 435 -39.12 22.08 -0.67
CA ALA A 435 -37.91 22.83 -0.36
C ALA A 435 -38.02 23.49 1.02
N LEU A 436 -36.86 23.70 1.66
CA LEU A 436 -36.76 24.55 2.84
C LEU A 436 -36.88 26.01 2.40
N GLN A 437 -37.91 26.70 2.89
CA GLN A 437 -38.01 28.15 2.75
C GLN A 437 -37.30 28.79 3.94
N LEU A 438 -36.07 29.27 3.71
CA LEU A 438 -35.32 30.09 4.65
C LEU A 438 -35.75 31.56 4.48
N TYR A 439 -35.84 32.30 5.59
CA TYR A 439 -36.17 33.73 5.62
C TYR A 439 -34.90 34.59 5.64
#